data_AF-A0A6C0K248-F1
#
_entry.id   AF-A0A6C0K248-F1
#
_cell.length_a   1.000
_cell.length_b   1.000
_cell.length_c   1.000
_cell.angle_alpha   90.00
_cell.angle_beta   90.00
_cell.angle_gamma   90.00
#
_symmetry.space_group_name_H-M   'P 1'
#
loop_
_entity.id
_entity.type
_entity.pdbx_description
1 polymer ?
#
loop_
_entity_poly.entity_id
_entity_poly.type
_entity_poly.pdbx_seq_one_letter_code
_entity_poly.pdbx_strand_id
1 'polypeptide(L)' 'MDSIQQTFFSPLGKQYCLYFYILSVIGLIFVAVVVFSALVIGLSKRKGLEFYFAALMGSLGYAVFYFQNRLLYSMCVASA' A
#
# COMPACT_ATOMS: atom_id res chain seq x y z
N MET A 1 3.73 -25.42 18.41
CA MET A 1 3.81 -24.02 17.91
C MET A 1 2.96 -23.90 16.64
N ASP A 2 1.67 -24.23 16.71
CA ASP A 2 0.91 -24.59 15.50
C ASP A 2 -0.47 -23.90 15.42
N SER A 3 -1.04 -23.47 16.55
CA SER A 3 -2.41 -22.96 16.62
C SER A 3 -2.55 -21.51 16.11
N ILE A 4 -1.55 -20.67 16.37
CA ILE A 4 -1.61 -19.23 15.99
C ILE A 4 -1.46 -19.08 14.48
N GLN A 5 -0.53 -19.83 13.86
CA GLN A 5 -0.33 -19.75 12.42
C GLN A 5 -1.52 -20.31 11.65
N GLN A 6 -2.11 -21.41 12.09
CA GLN A 6 -3.29 -22.01 11.44
C GLN A 6 -4.54 -21.13 11.55
N THR A 7 -4.66 -20.33 12.61
CA THR A 7 -5.84 -19.45 12.83
C THR A 7 -5.68 -18.11 12.09
N PHE A 8 -4.50 -17.50 12.11
CA PHE A 8 -4.25 -16.20 11.47
C PHE A 8 -3.82 -16.29 10.00
N PHE A 9 -3.12 -17.36 9.61
CA PHE A 9 -2.72 -17.61 8.22
C PHE A 9 -3.57 -18.71 7.56
N SER A 10 -4.74 -19.03 8.14
CA SER A 10 -5.72 -19.87 7.45
C SER A 10 -6.04 -19.22 6.09
N PRO A 11 -6.11 -20.00 4.99
CA PRO A 11 -6.33 -19.45 3.66
C PRO A 11 -7.61 -18.62 3.63
N LEU A 12 -7.45 -17.32 3.42
CA LEU A 12 -8.58 -16.39 3.31
C LEU A 12 -9.41 -16.82 2.10
N GLY A 13 -10.71 -17.09 2.34
CA GLY A 13 -11.63 -17.49 1.28
C GLY A 13 -11.75 -16.43 0.16
N LYS A 14 -12.19 -16.86 -1.03
CA LYS A 14 -12.27 -16.01 -2.25
C LYS A 14 -12.98 -14.67 -2.07
N GLN A 15 -13.89 -14.57 -1.10
CA GLN A 15 -14.57 -13.32 -0.71
C GLN A 15 -13.62 -12.18 -0.34
N TYR A 16 -12.40 -12.48 0.12
CA TYR A 16 -11.40 -11.46 0.47
C TYR A 16 -10.52 -11.01 -0.71
N CYS A 17 -10.59 -11.66 -1.89
CA CYS A 17 -9.83 -11.19 -3.06
C CYS A 17 -10.25 -9.76 -3.42
N LEU A 18 -11.56 -9.48 -3.48
CA LEU A 18 -12.08 -8.15 -3.81
C LEU A 18 -11.65 -7.12 -2.76
N TYR A 19 -11.56 -7.52 -1.48
CA TYR A 19 -11.05 -6.68 -0.41
C TYR A 19 -9.58 -6.30 -0.63
N PHE A 20 -8.70 -7.25 -0.97
CA PHE A 20 -7.30 -6.96 -1.29
C PHE A 20 -7.15 -6.03 -2.50
N TYR A 21 -8.02 -6.18 -3.50
CA TYR A 21 -8.06 -5.26 -4.63
C TYR A 21 -8.41 -3.84 -4.19
N ILE A 22 -9.47 -3.66 -3.39
CA ILE A 22 -9.87 -2.36 -2.85
C ILE A 22 -8.72 -1.75 -2.03
N LEU A 23 -8.07 -2.53 -1.16
CA LEU A 23 -6.92 -2.06 -0.39
C LEU A 23 -5.76 -1.61 -1.28
N SER A 24 -5.50 -2.31 -2.39
CA SER A 24 -4.48 -1.88 -3.34
C SER A 24 -4.85 -0.52 -3.95
N VAL A 25 -6.09 -0.33 -4.38
CA VAL A 25 -6.56 0.95 -4.95
C VAL A 25 -6.44 2.08 -3.91
N ILE A 26 -6.81 1.81 -2.66
CA ILE A 26 -6.65 2.76 -1.55
C ILE A 26 -5.17 3.12 -1.37
N GLY A 27 -4.27 2.12 -1.33
CA GLY A 27 -2.83 2.34 -1.23
C GLY A 27 -2.29 3.25 -2.34
N LEU A 28 -2.76 3.05 -3.58
CA LEU A 28 -2.41 3.90 -4.72
C LEU A 28 -2.90 5.35 -4.54
N ILE A 29 -4.13 5.54 -4.05
CA ILE A 29 -4.68 6.88 -3.76
C ILE A 29 -3.84 7.56 -2.68
N PHE A 30 -3.42 6.86 -1.62
CA PHE A 30 -2.54 7.42 -0.60
C PHE A 30 -1.19 7.86 -1.16
N VAL A 31 -0.58 7.07 -2.05
CA VAL A 31 0.64 7.50 -2.76
C VAL A 31 0.38 8.82 -3.51
N ALA A 32 -0.70 8.90 -4.27
CA ALA A 32 -1.05 10.09 -5.03
C ALA A 32 -1.25 11.32 -4.13
N VAL A 33 -1.93 11.16 -2.99
CA VAL A 33 -2.13 12.23 -2.01
C VAL A 33 -0.81 12.71 -1.41
N VAL A 34 0.09 11.78 -1.04
CA VAL A 34 1.40 12.12 -0.48
C VAL A 34 2.25 12.86 -1.51
N VAL A 35 2.31 12.37 -2.75
CA VAL A 35 3.08 13.01 -3.82
C VAL A 35 2.51 14.39 -4.15
N PHE A 36 1.20 14.52 -4.28
CA PHE A 36 0.55 15.80 -4.56
C PHE A 36 0.77 16.81 -3.43
N SER A 37 0.61 16.39 -2.18
CA SER A 37 0.85 17.23 -1.00
C SER A 37 2.31 17.66 -0.92
N ALA A 38 3.24 16.75 -1.20
CA ALA A 38 4.68 17.05 -1.24
C ALA A 38 5.04 18.05 -2.33
N LEU A 39 4.43 17.96 -3.52
CA LEU A 39 4.62 18.92 -4.60
C LEU A 39 4.05 20.30 -4.25
N VAL A 40 2.80 20.37 -3.78
CA VAL A 40 2.15 21.64 -3.44
C VAL A 40 2.88 22.35 -2.30
N ILE A 41 3.18 21.64 -1.21
CA ILE A 41 3.86 22.23 -0.05
C ILE A 41 5.33 22.49 -0.37
N GLY A 42 5.99 21.58 -1.08
CA GLY A 42 7.39 21.70 -1.47
C GLY A 42 7.65 22.90 -2.36
N LEU A 43 6.77 23.15 -3.34
CA LEU A 43 6.85 24.32 -4.22
C LEU A 43 6.40 25.61 -3.51
N SER A 44 5.31 25.58 -2.73
CA SER A 44 4.76 26.77 -2.08
C SER A 44 5.63 27.31 -0.95
N LYS A 45 6.25 26.41 -0.16
CA LYS A 45 7.10 26.80 0.99
C LYS A 45 8.61 26.75 0.69
N ARG A 46 9.02 26.42 -0.55
CA ARG A 46 10.43 26.18 -0.95
C ARG A 46 11.19 25.36 0.09
N LYS A 47 10.61 24.22 0.48
CA LYS A 47 11.25 23.35 1.46
C LYS A 47 12.54 22.74 0.90
N GLY A 48 13.53 22.55 1.76
CA GLY A 48 14.80 21.91 1.40
C GLY A 48 14.65 20.42 1.05
N LEU A 49 15.74 19.83 0.55
CA LEU A 49 15.79 18.42 0.11
C LEU A 49 15.33 17.42 1.19
N GLU A 50 15.50 17.72 2.47
CA GLU A 50 15.06 16.86 3.58
C GLU A 50 13.54 16.58 3.55
N PHE A 51 12.73 17.57 3.15
CA PHE A 51 11.28 17.39 3.03
C PHE A 51 10.91 16.46 1.87
N TYR A 52 11.62 16.59 0.74
CA TYR A 52 11.43 15.70 -0.40
C TYR A 52 11.88 14.27 -0.09
N PHE A 53 12.97 14.08 0.66
CA PHE A 53 13.40 12.76 1.13
C PHE A 53 12.38 12.11 2.06
N ALA A 54 11.83 12.86 3.02
CA ALA A 54 10.78 12.37 3.90
C ALA A 54 9.51 11.99 3.13
N ALA A 55 9.09 12.83 2.17
CA ALA A 55 7.96 12.53 1.29
C ALA A 55 8.22 11.29 0.41
N LEU A 56 9.45 11.12 -0.09
CA LEU A 56 9.84 9.98 -0.90
C LEU A 56 9.81 8.68 -0.08
N MET A 57 10.36 8.66 1.13
CA MET A 57 10.24 7.51 2.05
C MET A 57 8.77 7.19 2.37
N GLY A 58 7.95 8.21 2.66
CA GLY A 58 6.52 8.02 2.89
C GLY A 58 5.82 7.41 1.68
N SER A 59 6.11 7.93 0.48
CA SER A 59 5.55 7.43 -0.78
C SER A 59 5.98 5.99 -1.08
N LEU A 60 7.24 5.62 -0.79
CA LEU A 60 7.76 4.26 -0.92
C LEU A 60 7.00 3.29 0.01
N GLY A 61 6.71 3.69 1.24
CA GLY A 61 5.92 2.87 2.16
C GLY A 61 4.53 2.53 1.61
N TYR A 62 3.81 3.55 1.11
CA TYR A 62 2.49 3.34 0.48
C TYR A 62 2.58 2.59 -0.86
N ALA A 63 3.67 2.77 -1.62
CA ALA A 63 3.90 2.04 -2.87
C ALA A 63 4.16 0.55 -2.61
N VAL A 64 4.94 0.21 -1.59
CA VAL A 64 5.13 -1.18 -1.13
C VAL A 64 3.80 -1.76 -0.65
N PHE A 65 3.00 -1.01 0.09
CA PHE A 65 1.67 -1.44 0.51
C PHE A 65 0.75 -1.74 -0.69
N TYR A 66 0.74 -0.88 -1.71
CA TYR A 66 0.02 -1.15 -2.95
C TYR A 66 0.51 -2.43 -3.63
N PHE A 67 1.83 -2.59 -3.76
CA PHE A 67 2.45 -3.74 -4.42
C PHE A 67 2.13 -5.05 -3.69
N GLN A 68 2.23 -5.05 -2.35
CA GLN A 68 1.84 -6.16 -1.49
C GLN A 68 0.38 -6.55 -1.73
N ASN A 69 -0.56 -5.60 -1.67
CA ASN A 69 -1.99 -5.89 -1.85
C ASN A 69 -2.32 -6.37 -3.27
N ARG A 70 -1.61 -5.87 -4.30
CA ARG A 70 -1.77 -6.34 -5.68
C ARG A 70 -1.24 -7.77 -5.85
N LEU A 71 -0.12 -8.11 -5.22
CA LEU A 71 0.40 -9.48 -5.20
C LEU A 71 -0.60 -10.43 -4.53
N LEU A 72 -1.11 -10.05 -3.35
CA LEU A 72 -2.15 -10.83 -2.64
C LEU A 72 -3.39 -11.03 -3.51
N TYR A 73 -3.87 -9.98 -4.18
CA TYR A 73 -4.99 -10.10 -5.12
C TYR A 73 -4.69 -11.09 -6.25
N SER A 74 -3.52 -10.98 -6.89
CA SER A 74 -3.13 -11.86 -7.99
C SER A 74 -3.01 -13.32 -7.55
N MET A 75 -2.47 -13.57 -6.36
CA MET A 75 -2.39 -14.92 -5.78
C MET A 75 -3.77 -15.48 -5.44
N CYS A 76 -4.66 -14.64 -4.90
CA CYS A 76 -6.03 -15.01 -4.53
C CYS A 76 -6.87 -15.36 -5.76
N VAL A 77 -6.71 -14.65 -6.88
CA VAL A 77 -7.38 -14.95 -8.16
C VAL A 77 -6.74 -16.15 -8.88
N ALA A 78 -5.42 -16.33 -8.80
CA ALA A 78 -4.73 -17.45 -9.46
C ALA A 78 -4.91 -18.80 -8.72
N SER A 79 -5.17 -18.75 -7.41
CA SER A 79 -5.44 -19.94 -6.58
C SER A 79 -6.93 -20.33 -6.57
N ALA A 80 -7.76 -19.64 -7.37
CA ALA A 80 -9.19 -19.80 -7.46
C ALA A 80 -9.61 -20.79 -8.56
#